data_AF-A0A530JXW4-F1
#
_entry.id   AF-A0A530JXW4-F1
#
_cell.length_a   1.000
_cell.length_b   1.000
_cell.length_c   1.000
_cell.angle_alpha   90.00
_cell.angle_beta   90.00
_cell.angle_gamma   90.00
#
_symmetry.space_group_name_H-M   'P 1'
#
loop_
_entity.id
_entity.type
_entity.pdbx_description
1 polymer ?
#
loop_
_entity_poly.entity_id
_entity_poly.type
_entity_poly.pdbx_seq_one_letter_code
_entity_poly.pdbx_strand_id
1 'polypeptide(L)'
;SAAVSGLFLWRARTRPPAKGVTLNPAWRRYLPVESAILGLYGLGLLLFPLTFSSIWPWPVDAFHAQVYSAIFLAGAGGTCLVWRSAPREELLVLGLAQFLV
;
A
#
# COMPACT_ATOMS: atom_id res chain seq x y z
N SER A 1 3.34 -7.73 -21.00
CA SER A 1 3.45 -7.92 -19.54
C SER A 1 2.13 -7.69 -18.81
N ALA A 2 1.55 -6.48 -18.78
CA ALA A 2 0.27 -6.23 -18.08
C ALA A 2 -0.94 -7.00 -18.66
N ALA A 3 -1.05 -7.12 -19.99
CA ALA A 3 -2.13 -7.87 -20.63
C ALA A 3 -2.09 -9.38 -20.31
N VAL A 4 -0.88 -9.95 -20.20
CA VAL A 4 -0.69 -11.36 -19.84
C VAL A 4 -1.03 -11.59 -18.37
N SER A 5 -0.55 -10.70 -17.48
CA SER A 5 -0.93 -10.72 -16.06
C SER A 5 -2.44 -10.55 -15.87
N GLY A 6 -3.06 -9.63 -16.61
CA GLY A 6 -4.51 -9.40 -16.58
C GLY A 6 -5.30 -10.62 -17.05
N LEU A 7 -4.90 -11.26 -18.15
CA LEU A 7 -5.52 -12.50 -18.63
C LEU A 7 -5.37 -13.64 -17.61
N PHE A 8 -4.19 -13.77 -17.01
CA PHE A 8 -3.93 -14.78 -15.99
C PHE A 8 -4.78 -14.56 -14.74
N LEU A 9 -4.85 -13.32 -14.23
CA LEU A 9 -5.68 -12.95 -13.09
C LEU A 9 -7.17 -13.16 -13.39
N TRP A 10 -7.64 -12.80 -14.59
CA TRP A 10 -9.01 -13.03 -14.99
C TRP A 10 -9.36 -14.52 -15.02
N ARG A 11 -8.47 -15.37 -15.55
CA ARG A 11 -8.67 -16.83 -15.55
C ARG A 11 -8.60 -17.42 -14.14
N ALA A 12 -7.78 -16.85 -13.26
CA ALA A 12 -7.60 -17.32 -11.89
C ALA A 12 -8.69 -16.85 -10.91
N ARG A 13 -9.59 -15.94 -11.31
CA ARG A 13 -10.57 -15.31 -10.41
C ARG A 13 -11.54 -16.26 -9.69
N THR A 14 -11.73 -17.47 -10.21
CA THR A 14 -12.62 -18.48 -9.63
C THR A 14 -11.91 -19.42 -8.66
N ARG A 15 -10.58 -19.32 -8.54
CA ARG A 15 -9.81 -20.12 -7.59
C ARG A 15 -10.10 -19.64 -6.16
N PRO A 16 -10.21 -20.56 -5.20
CA PRO A 16 -10.38 -20.18 -3.81
C PRO A 16 -9.17 -19.35 -3.33
N PRO A 17 -9.40 -18.31 -2.52
CA PRO A 17 -8.31 -17.50 -1.98
C PRO A 17 -7.38 -18.37 -1.12
N ALA A 18 -6.09 -18.04 -1.15
CA ALA A 18 -5.10 -18.72 -0.32
C ALA A 18 -5.49 -18.62 1.16
N LYS A 19 -5.19 -19.66 1.93
CA LYS A 19 -5.53 -19.71 3.36
C LYS A 19 -4.78 -18.59 4.09
N GLY A 20 -5.52 -17.61 4.57
CA GLY A 20 -4.97 -16.51 5.36
C GLY A 20 -4.35 -17.00 6.67
N VAL A 21 -3.31 -16.30 7.11
CA VAL A 21 -2.74 -16.53 8.44
C VAL A 21 -3.41 -15.61 9.44
N THR A 22 -3.62 -16.12 10.65
CA THR A 22 -4.11 -15.32 11.77
C THR A 22 -3.01 -14.35 12.20
N LEU A 23 -3.26 -13.06 12.00
CA LEU A 23 -2.38 -12.01 12.48
C LEU A 23 -2.37 -11.98 14.01
N ASN A 24 -1.19 -11.80 14.60
CA ASN A 24 -1.07 -11.50 16.02
C ASN A 24 -1.90 -10.24 16.35
N PRO A 25 -2.62 -10.20 17.48
CA PRO A 25 -3.42 -9.06 17.92
C PRO A 25 -2.74 -7.68 17.81
N ALA A 26 -1.43 -7.60 18.05
CA ALA A 26 -0.66 -6.36 17.90
C ALA A 26 -0.65 -5.88 16.45
N TRP A 27 -0.27 -6.77 15.52
CA TRP A 27 -0.26 -6.49 14.07
C TRP A 27 -1.66 -6.18 13.53
N ARG A 28 -2.69 -6.83 14.08
CA ARG A 28 -4.10 -6.57 13.70
C ARG A 28 -4.58 -5.16 14.06
N ARG A 29 -3.92 -4.50 15.02
CA ARG A 29 -4.16 -3.09 15.37
C ARG A 29 -3.22 -2.14 14.64
N TYR A 30 -1.96 -2.54 14.44
CA TYR A 30 -0.96 -1.71 13.78
C TYR A 30 -1.25 -1.46 12.30
N LEU A 31 -1.50 -2.52 11.51
CA LEU A 31 -1.70 -2.42 10.07
C LEU A 31 -2.83 -1.46 9.62
N PRO A 32 -4.02 -1.41 10.26
CA PRO A 32 -5.04 -0.46 9.86
C PRO A 32 -4.66 0.98 10.21
N VAL A 33 -3.89 1.19 11.30
CA VAL A 33 -3.39 2.53 11.67
C VAL A 33 -2.34 2.98 10.66
N GLU A 34 -1.40 2.11 10.30
CA GLU A 34 -0.41 2.37 9.25
C GLU A 34 -1.08 2.68 7.91
N SER A 35 -2.06 1.87 7.49
CA SER A 35 -2.83 2.09 6.28
C SER A 35 -3.56 3.44 6.29
N ALA A 36 -4.16 3.83 7.42
CA ALA A 36 -4.81 5.12 7.56
C ALA A 36 -3.83 6.29 7.47
N ILE A 37 -2.67 6.21 8.13
CA ILE A 37 -1.64 7.26 8.09
C ILE A 37 -1.10 7.43 6.68
N LEU A 38 -0.67 6.33 6.05
CA LEU A 38 -0.16 6.33 4.67
C LEU A 38 -1.22 6.81 3.68
N GLY A 39 -2.48 6.36 3.86
CA GLY A 39 -3.59 6.73 3.00
C GLY A 39 -3.94 8.21 3.11
N LEU A 40 -4.02 8.74 4.32
CA LEU A 40 -4.26 10.17 4.56
C LEU A 40 -3.15 11.03 3.99
N TYR A 41 -1.89 10.63 4.18
CA TYR A 41 -0.75 11.37 3.66
C TYR A 41 -0.66 11.32 2.13
N GLY A 42 -0.87 10.13 1.54
CA GLY A 42 -0.95 9.96 0.09
C GLY A 42 -2.10 10.75 -0.54
N LEU A 43 -3.29 10.74 0.06
CA LEU A 43 -4.41 11.57 -0.40
C LEU A 43 -4.10 13.06 -0.24
N GLY A 44 -3.43 13.44 0.85
CA GLY A 44 -2.96 14.80 1.09
C GLY A 44 -2.01 15.28 -0.01
N LEU A 45 -1.00 14.48 -0.37
CA LEU A 45 -0.08 14.79 -1.47
C LEU A 45 -0.77 14.83 -2.84
N LEU A 46 -1.82 14.02 -3.05
CA LEU A 46 -2.53 13.99 -4.33
C LEU A 46 -3.44 15.21 -4.52
N LEU A 47 -4.18 15.60 -3.47
CA LEU A 47 -5.21 16.65 -3.51
C LEU A 47 -4.68 18.02 -3.09
N PHE A 48 -3.75 18.07 -2.15
CA PHE A 48 -3.16 19.28 -1.57
C PHE A 48 -1.62 19.23 -1.60
N PRO A 49 -1.01 19.07 -2.79
CA PRO A 49 0.41 18.75 -2.92
C PRO A 49 1.33 19.76 -2.23
N LEU A 50 1.07 21.07 -2.37
CA LEU A 50 1.93 22.12 -1.80
C LEU A 50 1.89 22.16 -0.26
N THR A 51 0.76 21.81 0.34
CA THR A 51 0.62 21.79 1.80
C THR A 51 1.39 20.61 2.39
N PHE A 52 1.20 19.42 1.82
CA PHE A 52 1.81 18.19 2.34
C PHE A 52 3.28 18.05 1.95
N SER A 53 3.72 18.67 0.85
CA SER A 53 5.13 18.70 0.47
C SER A 53 5.96 19.71 1.28
N SER A 54 5.33 20.69 1.94
CA SER A 54 6.03 21.71 2.76
C SER A 54 6.79 21.15 3.97
N ILE A 55 6.45 19.91 4.39
CA ILE A 55 7.10 19.20 5.49
C ILE A 55 8.49 18.68 5.07
N TRP A 56 8.74 18.58 3.77
CA TRP A 56 9.99 18.02 3.25
C TRP A 56 11.12 19.02 3.43
N PRO A 57 12.35 18.56 3.73
CA PRO A 57 13.47 19.47 3.96
C PRO A 57 14.03 20.11 2.68
N TRP A 58 13.51 19.73 1.51
CA TRP A 58 13.84 20.29 0.21
C TRP A 58 12.57 20.68 -0.56
N PRO A 59 12.65 21.63 -1.51
CA PRO A 59 11.50 22.04 -2.29
C PRO A 59 11.00 20.92 -3.21
N VAL A 60 9.68 20.72 -3.22
CA VAL A 60 8.98 19.76 -4.08
C VAL A 60 7.79 20.46 -4.71
N ASP A 61 7.76 20.52 -6.04
CA ASP A 61 6.63 21.08 -6.77
C ASP A 61 5.41 20.14 -6.75
N ALA A 62 4.29 20.67 -7.26
CA ALA A 62 3.02 19.97 -7.22
C ALA A 62 3.02 18.64 -7.98
N PHE A 63 3.73 18.58 -9.13
CA PHE A 63 3.78 17.37 -9.94
C PHE A 63 4.54 16.27 -9.20
N HIS A 64 5.73 16.56 -8.67
CA HIS A 64 6.51 15.57 -7.92
C HIS A 64 5.79 15.10 -6.65
N ALA A 65 5.12 16.00 -5.94
CA ALA A 65 4.31 15.63 -4.78
C ALA A 65 3.21 14.61 -5.13
N GLN A 66 2.50 14.83 -6.24
CA GLN A 66 1.48 13.89 -6.74
C GLN A 66 2.08 12.57 -7.23
N VAL A 67 3.27 12.60 -7.83
CA VAL A 67 3.98 11.36 -8.20
C VAL A 67 4.38 10.57 -6.96
N TYR A 68 4.91 11.23 -5.93
CA TYR A 68 5.29 10.58 -4.67
C TYR A 68 4.09 10.05 -3.90
N SER A 69 2.90 10.64 -4.07
CA SER A 69 1.67 10.15 -3.44
C SER A 69 1.38 8.69 -3.79
N ALA A 70 1.78 8.22 -4.98
CA ALA A 70 1.58 6.85 -5.43
C ALA A 70 2.25 5.83 -4.49
N ILE A 71 3.42 6.13 -3.94
CA ILE A 71 4.16 5.23 -3.04
C ILE A 71 3.38 5.06 -1.72
N PHE A 72 2.90 6.17 -1.15
CA PHE A 72 2.11 6.15 0.09
C PHE A 72 0.76 5.47 -0.10
N LEU A 73 0.06 5.74 -1.21
CA LEU A 73 -1.22 5.09 -1.53
C LEU A 73 -1.05 3.59 -1.81
N ALA A 74 0.02 3.19 -2.50
CA ALA A 74 0.33 1.78 -2.72
C ALA A 74 0.62 1.06 -1.39
N GLY A 75 1.41 1.68 -0.50
CA GLY A 75 1.65 1.17 0.85
C GLY A 75 0.38 1.05 1.68
N ALA A 76 -0.50 2.07 1.64
CA ALA A 76 -1.80 2.06 2.31
C ALA A 76 -2.72 0.93 1.79
N GLY A 77 -2.74 0.73 0.47
CA GLY A 77 -3.50 -0.34 -0.17
C GLY A 77 -2.97 -1.72 0.21
N GLY A 78 -1.64 -1.92 0.15
CA GLY A 78 -0.99 -3.18 0.51
C GLY A 78 -1.24 -3.58 1.97
N THR A 79 -1.05 -2.65 2.91
CA THR A 79 -1.31 -2.86 4.34
C THR A 79 -2.80 -3.14 4.63
N CYS A 80 -3.72 -2.43 3.96
CA CYS A 80 -5.16 -2.66 4.10
C CYS A 80 -5.59 -4.06 3.61
N LEU A 81 -5.08 -4.49 2.46
CA LEU A 81 -5.37 -5.82 1.90
C LEU A 81 -4.85 -6.92 2.81
N VAL A 82 -3.61 -6.78 3.27
CA VAL A 82 -2.96 -7.74 4.16
C VAL A 82 -3.66 -7.84 5.51
N TRP A 83 -4.15 -6.72 6.05
CA TRP A 83 -4.92 -6.69 7.29
C TRP A 83 -6.22 -7.50 7.20
N ARG A 84 -6.91 -7.50 6.05
CA ARG A 84 -8.20 -8.17 5.87
C ARG A 84 -8.07 -9.69 5.82
N SER A 85 -7.11 -10.21 5.06
CA SER A 85 -6.77 -11.63 4.99
C SER A 85 -5.60 -11.83 4.04
N ALA A 86 -4.40 -12.08 4.57
CA ALA A 86 -3.23 -12.39 3.76
C ALA A 86 -2.64 -13.78 4.06
N PRO A 87 -2.22 -14.52 3.01
CA PRO A 87 -1.33 -15.66 3.16
C PRO A 87 0.08 -15.20 3.60
N ARG A 88 0.93 -16.14 4.04
CA ARG A 88 2.26 -15.81 4.61
C ARG A 88 3.16 -15.07 3.63
N GLU A 89 3.05 -15.42 2.36
CA GLU A 89 3.87 -14.89 1.29
C GLU A 89 3.58 -13.40 1.09
N GLU A 90 2.31 -12.98 1.17
CA GLU A 90 1.94 -11.57 1.07
C GLU A 90 2.45 -10.74 2.26
N LEU A 91 2.48 -11.32 3.47
CA LEU A 91 3.08 -10.68 4.64
C LEU A 91 4.59 -10.50 4.49
N LEU A 92 5.29 -11.53 3.99
CA LEU A 92 6.73 -11.45 3.74
C LEU A 92 7.05 -10.43 2.66
N VAL A 93 6.31 -10.43 1.56
CA VAL A 93 6.50 -9.48 0.46
C VAL A 93 6.23 -8.05 0.93
N LEU A 94 5.15 -7.82 1.69
CA LEU A 94 4.86 -6.50 2.25
C LEU A 94 5.98 -6.03 3.19
N GLY A 95 6.43 -6.88 4.11
CA GLY A 95 7.51 -6.54 5.04
C GLY A 95 8.84 -6.28 4.34
N LEU A 96 9.17 -7.07 3.31
CA LEU A 96 10.37 -6.85 2.50
C LEU A 96 10.27 -5.55 1.69
N ALA A 97 9.11 -5.25 1.11
CA ALA A 97 8.89 -4.01 0.38
C ALA A 97 9.02 -2.78 1.28
N GLN A 98 8.57 -2.85 2.53
CA GLN A 98 8.75 -1.79 3.51
C GLN A 98 10.19 -1.65 4.02
N PHE A 99 10.94 -2.75 4.09
CA PHE A 99 12.33 -2.74 4.57
C PHE A 99 13.32 -2.20 3.51
N LEU A 100 13.03 -2.42 2.23
CA LEU A 100 13.93 -2.07 1.13
C LEU A 100 13.76 -0.64 0.59
N VAL A 101 12.71 0.07 1.04
CA VAL A 101 12.41 1.47 0.68
C VAL A 101 12.83 2.38 1.82
#